data_AF-A0AAV5FMX7-F1
#
_entry.id   AF-A0AAV5FMX7-F1
#
_cell.length_a   1.000
_cell.length_b   1.000
_cell.length_c   1.000
_cell.angle_alpha   90.00
_cell.angle_beta   90.00
_cell.angle_gamma   90.00
#
_symmetry.space_group_name_H-M   'P 1'
#
loop_
_entity.id
_entity.type
_entity.pdbx_description
1 polymer ?
#
loop_
_entity_poly.entity_id
_entity_poly.type
_entity_poly.pdbx_seq_one_letter_code
_entity_poly.pdbx_strand_id
1 'polypeptide(L)'
;MWHGSDVVNGGHCLVAWPRVSVPTELGGLGIHDLMVMGLALRMRYDWLQPTDPNRVLVDLPCQSGHAVEVMFEASVTVRVGDGSRTRF
;
A
#
# COMPACT_ATOMS: atom_id res chain seq x y z
N MET A 1 -6.90 -9.59 -13.29
CA MET A 1 -6.63 -10.81 -12.49
C MET A 1 -6.00 -11.80 -13.45
N TRP A 2 -4.70 -12.07 -13.32
CA TRP A 2 -3.99 -12.88 -14.32
C TRP A 2 -4.46 -14.33 -14.27
N HIS A 3 -4.82 -14.88 -15.42
CA HIS A 3 -4.84 -16.32 -15.62
C HIS A 3 -4.07 -16.62 -16.90
N GLY A 4 -2.91 -17.25 -16.76
CA GLY A 4 -2.17 -17.85 -17.86
C GLY A 4 -2.39 -19.36 -17.83
N SER A 5 -3.48 -19.83 -18.42
CA SER A 5 -3.67 -21.20 -18.92
C SER A 5 -5.02 -21.31 -19.63
N ASP A 6 -5.05 -22.07 -20.74
CA ASP A 6 -6.20 -22.21 -21.64
C ASP A 6 -7.25 -23.24 -21.16
N VAL A 7 -7.08 -23.86 -19.99
CA VAL A 7 -8.03 -24.86 -19.45
C VAL A 7 -8.11 -24.77 -17.93
N VAL A 8 -9.32 -24.53 -17.40
CA VAL A 8 -9.63 -24.57 -15.96
C VAL A 8 -10.88 -25.42 -15.72
N ASN A 9 -10.71 -26.64 -15.18
CA ASN A 9 -11.78 -27.47 -14.66
C ASN A 9 -11.73 -27.46 -13.13
N GLY A 10 -12.43 -26.50 -12.51
CA GLY A 10 -12.50 -26.33 -11.06
C GLY A 10 -12.90 -24.90 -10.73
N GLY A 11 -14.11 -24.74 -10.18
CA GLY A 11 -14.80 -23.46 -10.05
C GLY A 11 -13.94 -22.32 -9.49
N HIS A 12 -13.94 -21.20 -10.19
CA HIS A 12 -13.40 -19.94 -9.71
C HIS A 12 -14.11 -19.56 -8.39
N CYS A 13 -13.44 -19.78 -7.27
CA CYS A 13 -13.99 -19.42 -5.96
C CYS A 13 -13.70 -17.93 -5.74
N LEU A 14 -14.76 -17.12 -5.74
CA LEU A 14 -14.66 -15.71 -5.37
C LEU A 14 -14.27 -15.63 -3.90
N VAL A 15 -13.05 -15.17 -3.62
CA VAL A 15 -12.59 -14.93 -2.25
C VAL A 15 -13.18 -13.61 -1.76
N ALA A 16 -13.97 -13.67 -0.69
CA ALA A 16 -14.48 -12.48 -0.02
C ALA A 16 -13.36 -11.80 0.79
N TRP A 17 -12.48 -11.07 0.10
CA TRP A 17 -11.31 -10.39 0.69
C TRP A 17 -11.59 -9.65 2.01
N PRO A 18 -12.67 -8.83 2.13
CA PRO A 18 -12.98 -8.15 3.38
C PRO A 18 -13.32 -9.07 4.56
N ARG A 19 -13.78 -10.30 4.31
CA ARG A 19 -14.08 -11.27 5.38
C ARG A 19 -12.86 -12.09 5.76
N VAL A 20 -12.03 -12.46 4.79
CA VAL A 20 -10.82 -13.25 5.06
C VAL A 20 -9.70 -12.43 5.67
N SER A 21 -9.69 -11.10 5.46
CA SER A 21 -8.68 -10.21 6.03
C SER A 21 -8.94 -9.75 7.45
N VAL A 22 -10.14 -9.99 7.96
CA VAL A 22 -10.47 -9.77 9.37
C VAL A 22 -9.60 -10.69 10.25
N PRO A 23 -9.12 -10.22 11.42
CA PRO A 23 -8.40 -11.05 12.37
C PRO A 23 -9.15 -12.33 12.72
N THR A 24 -8.42 -13.40 13.01
CA THR A 24 -9.00 -14.71 13.39
C THR A 24 -9.86 -14.62 14.65
N GLU A 25 -9.50 -13.73 15.59
CA GLU A 25 -10.28 -13.43 16.80
C GLU A 25 -11.67 -12.85 16.52
N LEU A 26 -11.84 -12.23 15.36
CA LEU A 26 -13.09 -11.61 14.89
C LEU A 26 -13.79 -12.46 13.81
N GLY A 27 -13.38 -13.73 13.63
CA GLY A 27 -14.02 -14.69 12.72
C GLY A 27 -13.57 -14.59 11.27
N GLY A 28 -12.48 -13.89 10.97
CA GLY A 28 -11.82 -13.93 9.66
C GLY A 28 -10.71 -14.97 9.59
N LEU A 29 -9.93 -14.95 8.50
CA LEU A 29 -8.78 -15.86 8.32
C LEU A 29 -7.45 -15.19 8.71
N GLY A 30 -7.44 -13.91 9.07
CA GLY A 30 -6.22 -13.16 9.39
C GLY A 30 -5.27 -12.99 8.21
N ILE A 31 -5.78 -13.11 6.97
CA ILE A 31 -4.95 -12.93 5.77
C ILE A 31 -4.72 -11.44 5.54
N HIS A 32 -3.50 -11.03 5.24
CA HIS A 32 -3.24 -9.62 4.98
C HIS A 32 -3.98 -9.15 3.73
N ASP A 33 -4.68 -8.03 3.85
CA ASP A 33 -5.30 -7.37 2.70
C ASP A 33 -4.21 -6.78 1.81
N LEU A 34 -4.05 -7.36 0.62
CA LEU A 34 -3.03 -6.97 -0.35
C LEU A 34 -3.22 -5.54 -0.87
N MET A 35 -4.46 -5.05 -0.93
CA MET A 35 -4.74 -3.67 -1.35
C MET A 35 -4.23 -2.70 -0.29
N VAL A 36 -4.56 -2.95 0.98
CA VAL A 36 -4.11 -2.12 2.11
C VAL A 36 -2.59 -2.18 2.25
N MET A 37 -1.99 -3.37 2.14
CA MET A 37 -0.54 -3.53 2.16
C MET A 37 0.14 -2.80 1.00
N GLY A 38 -0.46 -2.85 -0.20
CA GLY A 38 0.02 -2.10 -1.36
C GLY A 38 -0.05 -0.59 -1.18
N LEU A 39 -1.12 -0.07 -0.56
CA LEU A 39 -1.22 1.35 -0.19
C LEU A 39 -0.14 1.73 0.82
N ALA A 40 0.07 0.92 1.87
CA ALA A 40 1.10 1.17 2.88
C ALA A 40 2.52 1.22 2.28
N LEU A 41 2.81 0.34 1.31
CA LEU A 41 4.11 0.34 0.64
C LEU A 41 4.34 1.62 -0.17
N ARG A 42 3.31 2.12 -0.87
CA ARG A 42 3.39 3.37 -1.64
C ARG A 42 3.50 4.59 -0.74
N MET A 43 2.73 4.64 0.35
CA MET A 43 2.86 5.68 1.38
C MET A 43 4.28 5.73 1.98
N ARG A 44 4.90 4.55 2.20
CA ARG A 44 6.28 4.48 2.66
C ARG A 44 7.28 5.02 1.64
N TYR A 45 7.04 4.80 0.35
CA TYR A 45 7.84 5.38 -0.72
C TYR A 45 7.74 6.93 -0.67
N ASP A 46 6.52 7.47 -0.59
CA ASP A 46 6.28 8.92 -0.52
C ASP A 46 6.97 9.57 0.70
N TRP A 47 6.99 8.86 1.84
CA TRP A 47 7.74 9.30 3.03
C TRP A 47 9.26 9.31 2.85
N LEU A 48 9.80 8.32 2.12
CA LEU A 48 11.25 8.15 1.98
C LEU A 48 11.88 9.16 1.02
N GLN A 49 11.15 9.63 0.00
CA GLN A 49 11.62 10.65 -0.94
C GLN A 49 12.23 11.89 -0.26
N PRO A 50 11.55 12.55 0.69
CA PRO A 50 12.12 13.72 1.38
C PRO A 50 13.13 13.34 2.48
N THR A 51 13.03 12.14 3.05
CA THR A 51 13.80 11.78 4.26
C THR A 51 15.20 11.23 3.96
N ASP A 52 15.36 10.47 2.88
CA ASP A 52 16.62 9.79 2.55
C ASP A 52 16.80 9.68 1.02
N PRO A 53 17.27 10.76 0.36
CA PRO A 53 17.37 10.83 -1.10
C PRO A 53 18.40 9.86 -1.70
N ASN A 54 19.26 9.23 -0.90
CA ASN A 54 20.29 8.29 -1.37
C ASN A 54 19.80 6.84 -1.41
N ARG A 55 18.55 6.57 -1.01
CA ARG A 55 18.00 5.21 -1.09
C ARG A 55 17.60 4.86 -2.52
N VAL A 56 17.94 3.64 -2.92
CA VAL A 56 17.53 3.00 -4.19
C VAL A 56 16.01 3.08 -4.42
N LEU A 57 15.23 3.15 -3.36
CA LEU A 57 13.78 3.27 -3.46
C LEU A 57 13.34 4.62 -4.01
N VAL A 58 14.12 5.70 -3.98
CA VAL A 58 13.72 7.06 -4.39
C VAL A 58 13.59 7.22 -5.90
N ASP A 59 14.32 6.40 -6.66
CA ASP A 59 14.35 6.45 -8.13
C ASP A 59 13.29 5.55 -8.79
N LEU A 60 12.48 4.84 -8.00
CA LEU A 60 11.44 3.97 -8.54
C LEU A 60 10.28 4.83 -9.06
N PRO A 61 9.84 4.73 -10.33
CA PRO A 61 8.68 5.46 -10.80
C PRO A 61 7.40 4.95 -10.12
N CYS A 62 7.05 5.55 -8.99
CA CYS A 62 5.83 5.30 -8.25
C CYS A 62 4.87 6.46 -8.50
N GLN A 63 3.79 6.20 -9.25
CA GLN A 63 2.68 7.14 -9.33
C GLN A 63 1.77 6.91 -8.12
N SER A 64 1.81 7.84 -7.17
CA SER A 64 0.91 7.84 -6.02
C SER A 64 -0.49 8.17 -6.54
N GLY A 65 -1.39 7.18 -6.49
CA GLY A 65 -2.80 7.41 -6.82
C GLY A 65 -3.50 8.17 -5.70
N HIS A 66 -4.62 8.81 -6.01
CA HIS A 66 -5.39 9.63 -5.06
C HIS A 66 -5.65 8.94 -3.70
N ALA A 67 -5.93 7.63 -3.70
CA ALA A 67 -6.14 6.88 -2.46
C ALA A 67 -4.90 6.80 -1.56
N VAL A 68 -3.69 6.79 -2.15
CA VAL A 68 -2.42 6.81 -1.40
C VAL A 68 -2.22 8.18 -0.76
N GLU A 69 -2.44 9.26 -1.51
CA GLU A 69 -2.30 10.64 -1.04
C GLU A 69 -3.22 10.92 0.15
N VAL A 70 -4.51 10.60 0.02
CA VAL A 70 -5.50 10.80 1.09
C VAL A 70 -5.15 9.98 2.33
N MET A 71 -4.74 8.72 2.15
CA MET A 71 -4.32 7.88 3.27
C MET A 71 -3.05 8.40 3.94
N PHE A 72 -2.09 8.91 3.15
CA PHE A 72 -0.85 9.48 3.64
C PHE A 72 -1.11 10.74 4.47
N GLU A 73 -1.90 11.68 3.94
CA GLU A 73 -2.29 12.91 4.64
C GLU A 73 -3.02 12.61 5.96
N ALA A 74 -3.94 11.64 5.95
CA ALA A 74 -4.69 11.25 7.14
C ALA A 74 -3.82 10.53 8.19
N SER A 75 -2.72 9.87 7.78
CA SER A 75 -1.92 8.99 8.65
C SER A 75 -0.58 9.57 9.08
N VAL A 76 -0.08 10.61 8.41
CA VAL A 76 1.27 11.15 8.61
C VAL A 76 1.19 12.60 9.08
N THR A 77 1.82 12.88 10.23
CA THR A 77 2.03 14.25 10.70
C THR A 77 3.48 14.64 10.49
N VAL A 78 3.73 15.64 9.65
CA VAL A 78 5.08 16.18 9.42
C VAL A 78 5.33 17.33 10.40
N ARG A 79 6.32 17.18 11.28
CA ARG A 79 6.84 18.30 12.06
C ARG A 79 8.02 18.90 11.32
N VAL A 80 7.80 20.05 10.71
CA VAL A 80 8.85 20.81 10.03
C VAL A 80 9.77 21.43 11.08
N GLY A 81 11.07 21.13 10.98
CA GLY A 81 12.12 21.77 11.78
C GLY A 81 12.47 23.15 11.25
N ASP A 82 13.74 23.41 10.94
CA ASP A 82 14.22 24.73 10.44
C ASP A 82 13.77 25.08 9.00
N GLY A 83 12.94 24.25 8.37
CA GLY A 83 12.40 24.47 7.03
C GLY A 83 13.35 24.12 5.85
N SER A 84 14.63 23.83 6.09
CA SER A 84 15.63 23.64 5.02
C SER A 84 15.45 22.39 4.16
N ARG A 85 14.71 21.39 4.64
CA ARG A 85 14.50 20.09 3.95
C ARG A 85 13.06 19.85 3.50
N THR A 86 12.17 20.82 3.73
CA THR A 86 10.76 20.72 3.34
C THR A 86 10.56 21.22 1.92
N ARG A 87 9.99 20.39 1.05
CA ARG A 87 9.52 20.80 -0.28
C ARG A 87 8.02 21.08 -0.16
N PHE A 88 7.60 22.31 -0.49
CA PHE A 88 6.21 22.74 -0.58
C PHE A 88 5.60 22.35 -1.92
#